data_AF-A0A950XFU2-F1
#
_entry.id   AF-A0A950XFU2-F1
#
_cell.length_a   1.000
_cell.length_b   1.000
_cell.length_c   1.000
_cell.angle_alpha   90.00
_cell.angle_beta   90.00
_cell.angle_gamma   90.00
#
_symmetry.space_group_name_H-M   'P 1'
#
loop_
_entity.id
_entity.type
_entity.pdbx_description
1 polymer ?
#
loop_
_entity_poly.entity_id
_entity_poly.type
_entity_poly.pdbx_seq_one_letter_code
_entity_poly.pdbx_strand_id
1 'polypeptide(L)'
;MHHRLAALRLTAAAFALAIAACSGGSLTSPAPGLPPATQRHDSTSAGKIKHVVIVVQENRSFNNLFMGFPGAKTSKYGYDSYGQRIKLKPVPLETTWDIDH
;
A
#
# COMPACT_ATOMS: atom_id res chain seq x y z
N MET A 1 41.15 -25.16 47.60
CA MET A 1 39.74 -24.95 47.19
C MET A 1 39.52 -23.71 46.31
N HIS A 2 40.21 -22.60 46.52
CA HIS A 2 39.99 -21.33 45.79
C HIS A 2 40.25 -21.37 44.27
N HIS A 3 41.20 -22.17 43.79
CA HIS A 3 41.47 -22.30 42.34
C HIS A 3 40.34 -22.98 41.55
N ARG A 4 39.58 -23.89 42.18
CA ARG A 4 38.44 -24.57 41.53
C ARG A 4 37.23 -23.64 41.40
N LEU A 5 37.04 -22.75 42.36
CA LEU A 5 36.00 -21.70 42.31
C LEU A 5 36.36 -20.61 41.29
N ALA A 6 37.64 -20.26 41.14
CA ALA A 6 38.09 -19.31 40.12
C ALA A 6 37.93 -19.87 38.70
N ALA A 7 38.29 -21.14 38.48
CA ALA A 7 38.10 -21.82 37.20
C ALA A 7 36.61 -21.92 36.81
N LEU A 8 35.73 -22.23 37.77
CA LEU A 8 34.28 -22.32 37.55
C LEU A 8 33.63 -20.96 37.22
N ARG A 9 34.17 -19.86 37.78
CA ARG A 9 33.71 -18.51 37.46
C ARG A 9 34.18 -18.07 36.08
N LEU A 10 35.39 -18.44 35.68
CA LEU A 10 35.93 -18.13 34.35
C LEU A 10 35.17 -18.85 33.23
N THR A 11 34.84 -20.13 33.45
CA THR A 11 34.06 -20.92 32.48
C THR A 11 32.63 -20.41 32.35
N ALA A 12 31.98 -20.03 33.45
CA ALA A 12 30.65 -19.44 33.42
C ALA A 12 30.62 -18.09 32.67
N ALA A 13 31.64 -17.24 32.86
CA ALA A 13 31.75 -15.97 32.15
C ALA A 13 31.99 -16.14 30.65
N ALA A 14 32.85 -17.10 30.26
CA ALA A 14 33.10 -17.42 28.85
C ALA A 14 31.84 -17.97 28.16
N PHE A 15 31.06 -18.80 28.86
CA PHE A 15 29.81 -19.33 28.33
C PHE A 15 28.75 -18.24 28.15
N ALA A 16 28.62 -17.32 29.11
CA ALA A 16 27.71 -16.18 28.99
C ALA A 16 28.08 -15.25 27.81
N LEU A 17 29.36 -15.01 27.58
CA LEU A 17 29.84 -14.18 26.46
C LEU A 17 29.59 -14.86 25.10
N ALA A 18 29.73 -16.19 25.02
CA ALA A 18 29.42 -16.96 23.82
C ALA A 18 27.92 -16.90 23.44
N ILE A 19 27.02 -16.91 24.45
CA ILE A 19 25.56 -16.79 24.20
C ILE A 19 25.18 -15.37 23.74
N ALA A 20 25.83 -14.34 24.29
CA ALA A 20 25.58 -12.95 23.89
C ALA A 20 26.04 -12.66 22.45
N ALA A 21 27.04 -13.38 21.93
CA ALA A 21 27.57 -13.20 20.57
C ALA A 21 26.61 -13.68 19.46
N CYS A 22 25.60 -14.50 19.78
CA CYS A 22 24.58 -14.94 18.82
C CYS A 22 23.40 -13.96 18.68
N SER A 23 23.38 -12.87 19.45
CA SER A 23 22.45 -11.76 19.22
C SER A 23 22.96 -10.92 18.05
N GLY A 24 22.91 -11.51 16.86
CA GLY A 24 23.28 -10.89 15.61
C GLY A 24 22.53 -9.57 15.44
N GLY A 25 23.27 -8.47 15.52
CA GLY A 25 22.84 -7.23 14.90
C GLY A 25 22.50 -7.57 13.45
N SER A 26 21.24 -7.33 13.07
CA SER A 26 20.85 -7.32 11.68
C SER A 26 21.62 -6.19 11.00
N LEU A 27 22.83 -6.50 10.55
CA LEU A 27 23.45 -5.76 9.46
C LEU A 27 22.58 -6.06 8.26
N THR A 28 21.55 -5.25 8.09
CA THR A 28 20.86 -5.10 6.80
C THR A 28 21.92 -4.62 5.82
N SER A 29 22.64 -5.56 5.20
CA SER A 29 23.24 -5.30 3.91
C SER A 29 22.09 -4.90 3.00
N PRO A 30 22.05 -3.66 2.46
CA PRO A 30 21.06 -3.34 1.46
C PRO A 30 21.32 -4.27 0.27
N ALA A 31 20.39 -5.19 0.01
CA ALA A 31 20.39 -5.93 -1.23
C ALA A 31 20.28 -4.89 -2.35
N PRO A 32 21.25 -4.80 -3.28
CA PRO A 32 21.17 -3.86 -4.38
C PRO A 32 19.93 -4.20 -5.22
N GLY A 33 18.98 -3.29 -5.32
CA GLY A 33 17.82 -3.41 -6.23
C GLY A 33 16.46 -3.71 -5.60
N LEU A 34 16.34 -3.82 -4.28
CA LEU A 34 15.03 -3.80 -3.62
C LEU A 34 14.73 -2.36 -3.18
N PRO A 35 13.54 -1.80 -3.50
CA PRO A 35 13.12 -0.54 -2.90
C PRO A 35 13.13 -0.70 -1.37
N PRO A 36 13.46 0.36 -0.60
CA PRO A 36 13.38 0.30 0.85
C PRO A 36 12.02 -0.29 1.22
N ALA A 37 12.01 -1.30 2.11
CA ALA A 37 10.76 -1.79 2.68
C ALA A 37 10.01 -0.54 3.15
N THR A 38 8.91 -0.24 2.46
CA THR A 38 8.09 0.92 2.75
C THR A 38 7.83 0.88 4.24
N GLN A 39 8.09 2.00 4.92
CA GLN A 39 7.70 2.14 6.31
C GLN A 39 6.30 1.59 6.43
N ARG A 40 6.12 0.55 7.25
CA ARG A 40 4.78 0.11 7.63
C ARG A 40 4.13 1.39 8.13
N HIS A 41 3.14 1.89 7.39
CA HIS A 41 2.31 2.97 7.86
C HIS A 41 1.87 2.54 9.25
N ASP A 42 2.28 3.29 10.27
CA ASP A 42 1.72 3.11 11.60
C ASP A 42 0.21 3.05 11.42
N SER A 43 -0.41 2.03 12.01
CA SER A 43 -1.83 1.73 11.93
C SER A 43 -2.73 2.84 12.55
N THR A 44 -2.17 4.02 12.78
CA THR A 44 -2.80 5.25 13.28
C THR A 44 -3.29 6.18 12.17
N SER A 45 -2.95 5.92 10.89
CA SER A 45 -3.22 6.84 9.77
C SER A 45 -4.70 7.02 9.36
N ALA A 46 -5.67 6.32 9.95
CA ALA A 46 -7.09 6.54 9.65
C ALA A 46 -7.73 7.74 10.40
N GLY A 47 -7.04 8.31 11.40
CA GLY A 47 -7.56 9.46 12.16
C GLY A 47 -8.95 9.21 12.80
N LYS A 48 -9.83 10.24 12.76
CA LYS A 48 -11.20 10.21 13.33
C LYS A 48 -12.22 9.42 12.50
N ILE A 49 -11.86 9.00 11.28
CA ILE A 49 -12.78 8.29 10.38
C ILE A 49 -13.10 6.92 11.00
N LYS A 50 -14.39 6.66 11.29
CA LYS A 50 -14.85 5.39 11.87
C LYS A 50 -15.45 4.44 10.83
N HIS A 51 -16.03 4.98 9.77
CA HIS A 51 -16.68 4.22 8.71
C HIS A 51 -16.32 4.82 7.36
N VAL A 52 -15.93 3.96 6.42
CA VAL A 52 -15.74 4.32 5.02
C VAL A 52 -16.81 3.60 4.24
N VAL A 53 -17.63 4.36 3.51
CA VAL A 53 -18.60 3.83 2.56
C VAL A 53 -18.06 4.11 1.17
N ILE A 54 -17.87 3.06 0.37
CA ILE A 54 -17.44 3.16 -1.02
C ILE A 54 -18.68 2.97 -1.88
N VAL A 55 -19.06 4.00 -2.64
CA VAL A 55 -20.14 3.92 -3.62
C VAL A 55 -19.52 3.86 -5.00
N VAL A 56 -19.84 2.82 -5.77
CA VAL A 56 -19.31 2.60 -7.11
C VAL A 56 -20.44 2.68 -8.13
N GLN A 57 -20.27 3.52 -9.16
CA GLN A 57 -21.08 3.47 -10.38
C GLN A 57 -20.29 2.72 -11.45
N GLU A 58 -20.80 1.57 -11.89
CA GLU A 58 -20.15 0.79 -12.94
C GLU A 58 -20.35 1.42 -14.33
N ASN A 59 -19.50 1.02 -15.28
CA ASN A 59 -19.57 1.43 -16.69
C ASN A 59 -19.58 2.95 -16.91
N ARG A 60 -18.88 3.71 -16.07
CA ARG A 60 -18.66 5.15 -16.22
C ARG A 60 -17.17 5.44 -16.40
N SER A 61 -16.84 6.16 -17.46
CA SER A 61 -15.50 6.74 -17.66
C SER A 61 -15.37 8.06 -16.89
N PHE A 62 -14.14 8.53 -16.69
CA PHE A 62 -13.86 9.86 -16.12
C PHE A 62 -14.61 10.98 -16.87
N ASN A 63 -14.70 10.85 -18.20
CA ASN A 63 -15.37 11.80 -19.06
C ASN A 63 -16.89 11.87 -18.81
N ASN A 64 -17.52 10.77 -18.36
CA ASN A 64 -18.94 10.76 -18.02
C ASN A 64 -19.24 11.60 -16.77
N LEU A 65 -18.32 11.65 -15.82
CA LEU A 65 -18.55 12.26 -14.51
C LEU A 65 -17.99 13.69 -14.40
N PHE A 66 -16.92 14.01 -15.14
CA PHE A 66 -16.17 15.24 -14.93
C PHE A 66 -16.07 16.15 -16.18
N MET A 67 -16.87 15.91 -17.22
CA MET A 67 -16.91 16.81 -18.38
C MET A 67 -17.34 18.22 -17.96
N GLY A 68 -16.49 19.21 -18.26
CA GLY A 68 -16.72 20.62 -17.89
C GLY A 68 -16.23 21.01 -16.49
N PHE A 69 -15.73 20.06 -15.69
CA PHE A 69 -15.16 20.39 -14.38
C PHE A 69 -13.81 21.14 -14.54
N PRO A 70 -13.57 22.24 -13.80
CA PRO A 70 -12.32 22.99 -13.90
C PRO A 70 -11.08 22.13 -13.64
N GLY A 71 -10.12 22.16 -14.58
CA GLY A 71 -8.88 21.38 -14.48
C GLY A 71 -9.02 19.90 -14.84
N ALA A 72 -10.22 19.39 -15.13
CA ALA A 72 -10.41 18.01 -15.54
C ALA A 72 -9.99 17.80 -17.00
N LYS A 73 -9.12 16.80 -17.23
CA LYS A 73 -8.74 16.39 -18.58
C LYS A 73 -9.86 15.55 -19.21
N THR A 74 -10.62 16.17 -20.10
CA THR A 74 -11.80 15.57 -20.76
C THR A 74 -11.73 15.77 -22.26
N SER A 75 -12.54 15.01 -23.01
CA SER A 75 -12.58 15.08 -24.49
C SER A 75 -14.02 15.07 -25.01
N LYS A 76 -14.28 15.77 -26.11
CA LYS A 76 -15.59 15.78 -26.79
C LYS A 76 -15.71 14.68 -27.87
N TYR A 77 -14.65 13.91 -28.10
CA TYR A 77 -14.60 12.85 -29.10
C TYR A 77 -13.61 11.73 -28.69
N GLY A 78 -13.75 10.56 -29.31
CA GLY A 78 -12.82 9.43 -29.25
C GLY A 78 -12.53 8.87 -30.64
N TYR A 79 -11.73 7.80 -30.70
CA TYR A 79 -11.45 7.08 -31.94
C TYR A 79 -11.90 5.62 -31.80
N ASP A 80 -12.45 5.04 -32.86
CA ASP A 80 -12.73 3.60 -32.91
C ASP A 80 -11.49 2.78 -33.33
N SER A 81 -11.65 1.46 -33.44
CA SER A 81 -10.58 0.55 -33.86
C SER A 81 -10.08 0.78 -35.28
N TYR A 82 -10.82 1.51 -36.10
CA TYR A 82 -10.45 1.88 -37.47
C TYR A 82 -9.84 3.29 -37.55
N GLY A 83 -9.64 3.96 -36.40
CA GLY A 83 -9.11 5.32 -36.33
C GLY A 83 -10.13 6.40 -36.70
N GLN A 84 -11.42 6.08 -36.79
CA GLN A 84 -12.47 7.05 -37.11
C GLN A 84 -12.84 7.85 -35.86
N ARG A 85 -12.96 9.17 -36.02
CA ARG A 85 -13.31 10.07 -34.92
C ARG A 85 -14.81 10.03 -34.62
N ILE A 86 -15.17 9.59 -33.41
CA ILE A 86 -16.55 9.53 -32.93
C ILE A 86 -16.81 10.67 -31.94
N LYS A 87 -17.84 11.48 -32.19
CA LYS A 87 -18.30 12.51 -31.24
C LYS A 87 -18.96 11.86 -30.03
N LEU A 88 -18.47 12.17 -28.83
CA LEU A 88 -19.06 11.67 -27.59
C LEU A 88 -20.35 12.41 -27.26
N LYS A 89 -21.29 11.71 -26.63
CA LYS A 89 -22.60 12.24 -26.23
C LYS A 89 -22.75 12.14 -24.71
N PRO A 90 -23.51 13.06 -24.08
CA PRO A 90 -23.91 12.91 -22.69
C PRO A 90 -24.69 11.62 -22.48
N VAL A 91 -24.53 11.03 -21.31
CA VAL A 91 -25.26 9.84 -20.86
C VAL A 91 -25.78 10.14 -19.45
N PRO A 92 -27.06 9.84 -19.13
CA PRO A 92 -27.59 10.10 -17.81
C PRO A 92 -26.91 9.24 -16.73
N LEU A 93 -26.91 9.74 -15.50
CA LEU A 93 -26.45 8.98 -14.33
C LEU A 93 -27.51 7.97 -13.87
N GLU A 94 -28.78 8.32 -14.05
CA GLU A 94 -29.87 7.41 -13.73
C GLU A 94 -29.87 6.18 -14.62
N THR A 95 -30.35 5.10 -14.02
CA THR A 95 -30.59 3.83 -14.69
C THR A 95 -31.96 3.39 -14.20
N THR A 96 -32.80 2.94 -15.11
CA THR A 96 -34.09 2.34 -14.77
C THR A 96 -33.84 0.93 -14.24
N TRP A 97 -33.32 0.85 -13.02
CA TRP A 97 -33.42 -0.37 -12.23
C TRP A 97 -34.73 -0.31 -11.48
N ASP A 98 -35.59 -1.27 -11.76
CA ASP A 98 -36.69 -1.56 -10.87
C ASP A 98 -36.09 -2.25 -9.64
N ILE A 99 -36.24 -1.63 -8.46
CA ILE A 99 -35.72 -2.21 -7.21
C ILE A 99 -36.53 -3.46 -6.84
N ASP A 100 -37.71 -3.63 -7.43
CA ASP A 100 -38.62 -4.74 -7.18
C ASP A 100 -38.46 -5.91 -8.18
N HIS A 101 -37.52 -5.85 -9.15
CA HIS A 101 -37.26 -6.93 -10.13
C HIS A 101 -35.78 -7.28 -10.33
#